data_AF-A0A919UFY1-F1
#
_entry.id   AF-A0A919UFY1-F1
#
_cell.length_a   1.000
_cell.length_b   1.000
_cell.length_c   1.000
_cell.angle_alpha   90.00
_cell.angle_beta   90.00
_cell.angle_gamma   90.00
#
_symmetry.space_group_name_H-M   'P 1'
#
loop_
_entity.id
_entity.type
_entity.pdbx_description
1 polymer ?
#
loop_
_entity_poly.entity_id
_entity_poly.type
_entity_poly.pdbx_seq_one_letter_code
_entity_poly.pdbx_strand_id
1 'polypeptide(L)'
;MTQRRRWLGIFPSTALVDGGSGRRDALMEPVRAAFIDGVEPQPRVAVLCALLSASGALPTLHRDIPWSGEVHQRGKGFEKGDWGAQGVSHAVAAAAAAVAASAVVTTAAVASSTQ
;
A
#
# COMPACT_ATOMS: atom_id res chain seq x y z
N MET A 1 -6.99 -4.73 17.90
CA MET A 1 -8.14 -5.06 18.78
C MET A 1 -9.40 -5.06 17.92
N THR A 2 -10.23 -6.10 17.97
CA THR A 2 -11.51 -6.11 17.23
C THR A 2 -12.57 -5.38 18.05
N GLN A 3 -13.23 -4.38 17.47
CA GLN A 3 -14.33 -3.66 18.12
C GLN A 3 -15.62 -3.91 17.34
N ARG A 4 -16.70 -4.25 18.06
CA ARG A 4 -18.03 -4.41 17.48
C ARG A 4 -18.67 -3.04 17.32
N ARG A 5 -19.10 -2.71 16.10
CA ARG A 5 -19.80 -1.47 15.73
C ARG A 5 -21.15 -1.81 15.10
N ARG A 6 -22.05 -0.83 15.01
CA ARG A 6 -23.30 -0.97 14.25
C ARG A 6 -23.27 -0.03 13.06
N TRP A 7 -23.33 -0.59 11.86
CA TRP A 7 -23.48 0.19 10.64
C TRP A 7 -24.96 0.55 10.48
N LEU A 8 -25.25 1.84 10.32
CA LEU A 8 -26.62 2.40 10.27
C LEU A 8 -27.49 2.05 11.50
N GLY A 9 -26.89 1.76 12.66
CA GLY A 9 -27.59 1.44 13.91
C GLY A 9 -28.17 0.02 14.01
N ILE A 10 -28.35 -0.69 12.89
CA ILE A 10 -29.03 -2.00 12.83
C ILE A 10 -28.15 -3.16 12.39
N PHE A 11 -27.09 -2.93 11.59
CA PHE A 11 -26.25 -4.01 11.10
C PHE A 11 -25.00 -4.18 11.97
N PRO A 12 -24.82 -5.32 12.68
CA PRO A 12 -23.60 -5.56 13.44
C PRO A 12 -22.42 -5.68 12.47
N SER A 13 -21.37 -4.91 12.72
CA SER A 13 -20.12 -4.89 11.98
C SER A 13 -18.96 -5.08 12.95
N THR A 14 -17.95 -5.83 12.54
CA THR A 14 -16.70 -5.97 13.29
C THR A 14 -15.62 -5.17 12.57
N ALA A 15 -15.00 -4.23 13.29
CA ALA A 15 -13.91 -3.43 12.75
C ALA A 15 -12.60 -3.80 13.45
N LEU A 16 -11.54 -3.93 12.67
CA LEU A 16 -10.18 -3.95 13.18
C LEU A 16 -9.79 -2.51 13.53
N VAL A 17 -9.62 -2.24 14.81
CA VAL A 17 -9.15 -0.95 15.29
C VAL A 17 -7.65 -1.05 15.52
N ASP A 18 -6.95 0.01 15.13
CA ASP A 18 -5.52 0.15 15.39
C ASP A 18 -5.27 -0.02 16.89
N GLY A 19 -4.24 -0.78 17.24
CA GLY A 19 -3.92 -1.13 18.63
C GLY A 19 -3.34 0.02 19.44
N GLY A 20 -3.43 1.27 18.97
CA GLY A 20 -2.83 2.45 19.61
C GLY A 20 -1.30 2.47 19.56
N SER A 21 -0.68 1.63 18.72
CA SER A 21 0.77 1.46 18.69
C SER A 21 1.52 2.58 17.95
N GLY A 22 0.82 3.46 17.22
CA GLY A 22 1.41 4.48 16.34
C GLY A 22 2.18 3.90 15.14
N ARG A 23 2.27 2.56 15.00
CA ARG A 23 3.01 1.90 13.93
C ARG A 23 2.48 2.27 12.56
N ARG A 24 1.15 2.42 12.42
CA ARG A 24 0.54 2.85 11.17
C ARG A 24 0.97 4.27 10.83
N ASP A 25 0.93 5.18 11.79
CA ASP A 25 1.29 6.58 11.57
C ASP A 25 2.76 6.72 11.18
N ALA A 26 3.66 6.01 11.86
CA ALA A 26 5.08 5.98 11.52
C ALA A 26 5.38 5.41 10.12
N LEU A 27 4.51 4.53 9.59
CA LEU A 27 4.62 4.00 8.23
C LEU A 27 3.97 4.92 7.19
N MET A 28 2.90 5.61 7.56
CA MET A 28 2.14 6.49 6.66
C MET A 28 2.80 7.87 6.50
N GLU A 29 3.52 8.36 7.50
CA GLU A 29 4.25 9.63 7.46
C GLU A 29 5.23 9.73 6.26
N PRO A 30 6.16 8.78 6.06
CA PRO A 30 7.08 8.85 4.91
C PRO A 30 6.37 8.64 3.56
N VAL A 31 5.27 7.89 3.52
CA VAL A 31 4.45 7.72 2.30
C VAL A 31 3.73 9.03 1.97
N ARG A 32 3.17 9.71 2.98
CA ARG A 32 2.54 11.01 2.83
C ARG A 32 3.53 12.05 2.33
N ALA A 33 4.72 12.11 2.93
CA ALA A 33 5.78 13.03 2.51
C ALA A 33 6.22 12.79 1.05
N ALA A 34 6.27 11.53 0.62
CA ALA A 34 6.60 11.18 -0.76
C ALA A 34 5.52 11.60 -1.77
N PHE A 35 4.23 11.55 -1.40
CA PHE A 35 3.13 11.93 -2.28
C PHE A 35 2.77 13.42 -2.26
N ILE A 36 2.86 14.08 -1.09
CA ILE A 36 2.43 15.47 -0.89
C ILE A 36 3.62 16.43 -0.98
N ASP A 37 4.59 16.26 -0.07
CA ASP A 37 5.72 17.20 0.08
C ASP A 37 6.79 16.98 -0.99
N GLY A 38 6.69 15.84 -1.65
CA GLY A 38 7.51 15.48 -2.77
C GLY A 38 8.96 15.17 -2.46
N VAL A 39 9.22 14.74 -1.23
CA VAL A 39 10.52 14.28 -0.75
C VAL A 39 10.90 12.98 -1.48
N GLU A 40 12.18 12.84 -1.84
CA GLU A 40 12.71 11.61 -2.43
C GLU A 40 12.59 10.46 -1.40
N PRO A 41 11.74 9.45 -1.65
CA PRO A 41 11.50 8.40 -0.68
C PRO A 41 12.65 7.40 -0.63
N GLN A 42 12.88 6.80 0.55
CA GLN A 42 13.73 5.62 0.63
C GLN A 42 13.17 4.50 -0.26
N PRO A 43 14.01 3.62 -0.84
CA PRO A 43 13.57 2.63 -1.83
C PRO A 43 12.41 1.73 -1.38
N ARG A 44 12.40 1.33 -0.11
CA ARG A 44 11.29 0.56 0.47
C ARG A 44 9.97 1.34 0.43
N VAL A 45 10.01 2.65 0.69
CA VAL A 45 8.84 3.54 0.66
C VAL A 45 8.41 3.79 -0.78
N ALA A 46 9.34 3.95 -1.73
CA ALA A 46 9.04 4.08 -3.15
C ALA A 46 8.24 2.88 -3.69
N VAL A 47 8.67 1.66 -3.34
CA VAL A 47 7.95 0.42 -3.71
C VAL A 47 6.55 0.38 -3.10
N LEU A 48 6.40 0.81 -1.85
CA LEU A 48 5.06 0.90 -1.23
C LEU A 48 4.19 1.93 -1.95
N CYS A 49 4.73 3.08 -2.35
CA CYS A 49 4.03 4.08 -3.15
C CYS A 49 3.61 3.53 -4.52
N ALA A 50 4.50 2.76 -5.17
CA ALA A 50 4.23 2.05 -6.42
C ALA A 50 3.06 1.08 -6.30
N LEU A 51 3.08 0.22 -5.27
CA LEU A 51 2.02 -0.75 -5.00
C LEU A 51 0.70 -0.06 -4.65
N LEU A 52 0.76 1.06 -3.93
CA LEU A 52 -0.42 1.84 -3.58
C LEU A 52 -1.07 2.46 -4.82
N SER A 53 -0.24 2.96 -5.73
CA SER A 53 -0.67 3.48 -7.04
C SER A 53 -1.27 2.37 -7.91
N ALA A 54 -0.56 1.26 -8.07
CA ALA A 54 -0.97 0.13 -8.89
C ALA A 54 -2.23 -0.58 -8.36
N SER A 55 -2.41 -0.64 -7.04
CA SER A 55 -3.61 -1.21 -6.41
C SER A 55 -4.87 -0.36 -6.59
N GLY A 56 -4.73 0.90 -7.03
CA GLY A 56 -5.85 1.83 -7.14
C GLY A 56 -6.47 2.20 -5.79
N ALA A 57 -5.77 1.95 -4.66
CA ALA A 57 -6.28 2.21 -3.32
C ALA A 57 -6.11 3.67 -2.86
N LEU A 58 -5.36 4.48 -3.62
CA LEU A 58 -5.12 5.89 -3.32
C LEU A 58 -6.39 6.75 -3.10
N PRO A 59 -7.46 6.64 -3.92
CA PRO A 59 -8.70 7.38 -3.67
C PRO A 59 -9.36 7.05 -2.33
N THR A 60 -9.26 5.78 -1.89
CA THR A 60 -9.79 5.32 -0.61
C THR A 60 -9.00 5.90 0.58
N LEU A 61 -7.75 6.29 0.34
CA LEU A 61 -6.86 6.89 1.32
C LEU A 61 -6.94 8.42 1.35
N HIS A 62 -7.94 9.04 0.72
CA HIS A 62 -8.10 10.50 0.65
C HIS A 62 -7.95 11.22 2.01
N ARG A 63 -8.39 10.58 3.10
CA ARG A 63 -8.24 11.12 4.46
C ARG A 63 -6.78 11.25 4.91
N ASP A 64 -5.93 10.32 4.48
CA ASP A 64 -4.53 10.23 4.87
C ASP A 64 -3.61 10.83 3.78
N ILE A 65 -4.01 10.79 2.51
CA ILE A 65 -3.29 11.36 1.37
C ILE A 65 -4.33 12.06 0.51
N PRO A 66 -4.40 13.40 0.53
CA PRO A 66 -5.39 14.14 -0.26
C PRO A 66 -5.28 13.78 -1.73
N TRP A 67 -6.29 13.06 -2.22
CA TRP A 67 -6.35 12.62 -3.60
C TRP A 67 -6.41 13.82 -4.54
N SER A 68 -5.45 13.88 -5.47
CA SER A 68 -5.39 14.88 -6.54
C SER A 68 -4.83 14.24 -7.81
N GLY A 69 -5.02 14.90 -8.96
CA GLY A 69 -4.40 14.47 -10.22
C GLY A 69 -2.87 14.44 -10.14
N GLU A 70 -2.26 15.31 -9.32
CA GLU A 70 -0.83 15.34 -9.07
C GLU A 70 -0.35 14.11 -8.29
N VAL A 71 -1.06 13.72 -7.23
CA VAL A 71 -0.79 12.48 -6.47
C VAL A 71 -0.88 11.25 -7.37
N HIS A 72 -1.85 11.23 -8.30
CA HIS A 72 -1.98 10.16 -9.28
C HIS A 72 -0.75 10.11 -10.22
N GLN A 73 -0.37 11.23 -10.83
CA GLN A 73 0.78 11.28 -11.74
C GLN A 73 2.08 10.90 -11.03
N ARG A 74 2.24 11.34 -9.78
CA ARG A 74 3.38 10.99 -8.95
C ARG A 74 3.43 9.50 -8.62
N GLY A 75 2.29 8.91 -8.29
CA GLY A 75 2.14 7.45 -8.16
C GLY A 75 2.56 6.70 -9.41
N LYS A 76 2.17 7.18 -10.59
CA LYS A 76 2.61 6.61 -11.88
C LYS A 76 4.10 6.80 -12.13
N GLY A 77 4.73 7.85 -11.62
CA GLY A 77 6.20 8.00 -11.59
C GLY A 77 6.86 6.90 -10.76
N PHE A 78 6.30 6.64 -9.57
CA PHE A 78 6.68 5.52 -8.70
C PHE A 78 6.32 4.14 -9.26
N GLU A 79 5.67 4.00 -10.42
CA GLU A 79 5.56 2.70 -11.09
C GLU A 79 6.63 2.48 -12.16
N LYS A 80 7.21 3.57 -12.70
CA LYS A 80 8.11 3.55 -13.87
C LYS A 80 9.58 3.29 -13.57
N GLY A 81 9.95 3.12 -12.30
CA GLY A 81 11.33 2.94 -11.85
C GLY A 81 12.06 4.22 -11.47
N ASP A 82 11.37 5.37 -11.43
CA ASP A 82 11.96 6.69 -11.17
C ASP A 82 12.12 6.96 -9.67
N TRP A 83 12.87 6.09 -8.99
CA TRP A 83 13.24 6.25 -7.58
C TRP A 83 14.73 5.90 -7.43
N GLY A 84 15.56 6.91 -7.19
CA GLY A 84 16.99 6.85 -6.84
C GLY A 84 17.82 5.74 -7.50
N ALA A 85 18.51 6.07 -8.60
CA ALA A 85 19.50 5.21 -9.22
C ALA A 85 20.60 4.75 -8.23
N GLN A 86 21.00 3.47 -8.35
CA GLN A 86 22.19 2.82 -7.77
C GLN A 86 22.10 2.44 -6.27
N GLY A 87 21.59 1.25 -5.93
CA GLY A 87 22.01 0.59 -4.67
C GLY A 87 21.10 -0.48 -4.07
N VAL A 88 19.79 -0.49 -4.34
CA VAL A 88 18.82 -1.29 -3.55
C VAL A 88 17.99 -2.29 -4.38
N SER A 89 18.27 -2.40 -5.68
CA SER A 89 17.53 -3.25 -6.63
C SER A 89 17.48 -4.72 -6.23
N HIS A 90 18.54 -5.27 -5.63
CA HIS A 90 18.59 -6.71 -5.33
C HIS A 90 17.67 -7.13 -4.17
N ALA A 91 17.59 -6.33 -3.09
CA ALA A 91 16.75 -6.65 -1.95
C ALA A 91 15.26 -6.48 -2.29
N VAL A 92 14.94 -5.45 -3.10
CA VAL A 92 13.59 -5.22 -3.60
C VAL A 92 13.19 -6.26 -4.64
N ALA A 93 14.10 -6.67 -5.53
CA ALA A 93 13.84 -7.76 -6.48
C ALA A 93 13.56 -9.09 -5.77
N ALA A 94 14.29 -9.41 -4.70
CA ALA A 94 14.04 -10.60 -3.89
C ALA A 94 12.66 -10.54 -3.21
N ALA A 95 12.30 -9.39 -2.63
CA ALA A 95 10.97 -9.21 -2.03
C ALA A 95 9.84 -9.25 -3.09
N ALA A 96 10.03 -8.62 -4.25
CA ALA A 96 9.08 -8.64 -5.35
C ALA A 96 8.91 -10.06 -5.92
N ALA A 97 9.99 -10.83 -6.05
CA ALA A 97 9.94 -12.23 -6.46
C ALA A 97 9.17 -13.10 -5.44
N ALA A 98 9.38 -12.87 -4.14
CA ALA A 98 8.65 -13.59 -3.09
C ALA A 98 7.14 -13.26 -3.08
N VAL A 99 6.77 -12.00 -3.32
CA VAL A 99 5.35 -11.59 -3.46
C VAL A 99 4.75 -12.16 -4.74
N ALA A 100 5.45 -12.11 -5.87
CA ALA A 100 5.00 -12.70 -7.12
C ALA A 100 4.79 -14.22 -7.00
N ALA A 101 5.72 -14.93 -6.37
CA ALA A 101 5.57 -16.35 -6.08
C ALA A 101 4.34 -16.64 -5.20
N SER A 102 4.10 -15.81 -4.18
CA SER A 102 2.94 -15.95 -3.29
C SER A 102 1.61 -15.69 -4.01
N ALA A 103 1.58 -14.72 -4.92
CA ALA A 103 0.42 -14.45 -5.76
C ALA A 103 0.09 -15.64 -6.68
N VAL A 104 1.09 -16.27 -7.30
CA VAL A 104 0.93 -17.48 -8.13
C VAL A 104 0.39 -18.67 -7.34
N VAL A 105 0.86 -18.87 -6.11
CA VAL A 105 0.35 -19.94 -5.23
C VAL A 105 -1.12 -19.69 -4.85
N THR A 106 -1.50 -18.43 -4.63
CA THR A 106 -2.88 -18.08 -4.27
C THR A 106 -3.83 -18.30 -5.44
N THR A 107 -3.44 -17.95 -6.67
CA THR A 107 -4.22 -18.25 -7.89
C THR A 107 -4.31 -19.75 -8.19
N ALA A 108 -3.24 -20.52 -7.94
CA ALA A 108 -3.29 -21.97 -8.07
C ALA A 108 -4.24 -22.61 -7.03
N ALA A 109 -4.22 -22.15 -5.79
CA ALA A 109 -5.08 -22.67 -4.73
C ALA A 109 -6.59 -22.40 -4.99
N VAL A 110 -6.95 -21.23 -5.51
CA VAL A 110 -8.36 -20.96 -5.89
C VAL A 110 -8.79 -21.81 -7.10
N ALA A 111 -7.90 -22.04 -8.08
CA ALA A 111 -8.20 -22.90 -9.22
C ALA A 111 -8.42 -24.37 -8.82
N SER A 112 -7.65 -24.88 -7.83
CA SER A 112 -7.83 -26.23 -7.30
C SER A 112 -9.06 -26.40 -6.41
N SER A 113 -9.60 -25.31 -5.83
CA SER A 113 -10.83 -25.36 -5.01
C SER A 113 -12.13 -25.39 -5.83
N THR A 114 -12.04 -25.16 -7.15
CA THR A 114 -13.16 -25.26 -8.10
C THR A 114 -13.21 -26.59 -8.85
N GLN A 115 -12.43 -27.61 -8.44
CA GLN A 115 -12.46 -28.95 -9.03
C GLN A 115 -13.13 -29.98 -8.13
#